data_AF-A0A392PYZ2-F1
#
_entry.id   AF-A0A392PYZ2-F1
#
_cell.length_a   1.000
_cell.length_b   1.000
_cell.length_c   1.000
_cell.angle_alpha   90.00
_cell.angle_beta   90.00
_cell.angle_gamma   90.00
#
_symmetry.space_group_name_H-M   'P 1'
#
loop_
_entity.id
_entity.type
_entity.pdbx_description
1 polymer ?
#
loop_
_entity_poly.entity_id
_entity_poly.type
_entity_poly.pdbx_seq_one_letter_code
_entity_poly.pdbx_strand_id
1 'polypeptide(L)' 'MKDHKIPDDLLILSCEEDYASCVPFLEKGAMVYNSELLLNGIVTQKLEYERHRLFVDNVKKTRSTIWLKRDDKFTP' A
#
# COMPACT_ATOMS: atom_id res chain seq x y z
N MET A 1 3.32 7.51 23.78
CA MET A 1 3.57 6.46 22.76
C MET A 1 4.06 7.17 21.52
N LYS A 2 5.26 6.85 21.01
CA LYS A 2 5.85 7.57 19.87
C LYS A 2 4.97 7.35 18.63
N ASP A 3 4.48 8.44 18.04
CA ASP A 3 3.87 8.46 16.71
C ASP A 3 4.82 7.77 15.72
N HIS A 4 4.58 6.50 15.41
CA HIS A 4 5.28 5.81 14.33
C HIS A 4 4.64 6.27 13.01
N LYS A 5 4.91 7.53 12.64
CA LYS A 5 4.60 8.02 11.31
C LYS A 5 5.40 7.20 10.30
N ILE A 6 4.73 6.78 9.23
CA ILE A 6 5.40 6.20 8.08
C ILE A 6 6.34 7.27 7.52
N PRO A 7 7.61 6.93 7.22
CA PRO A 7 8.52 7.85 6.56
C PRO A 7 7.93 8.28 5.21
N ASP A 8 8.03 9.58 4.89
CA ASP A 8 7.51 10.11 3.63
C ASP A 8 8.18 9.46 2.39
N ASP A 9 9.42 8.99 2.55
CA ASP A 9 10.22 8.36 1.48
C ASP A 9 10.13 6.81 1.47
N LEU A 10 9.18 6.21 2.20
CA LEU A 10 9.03 4.76 2.23
C LEU A 10 8.37 4.24 0.95
N LEU A 11 9.09 3.41 0.18
CA LEU A 11 8.55 2.62 -0.92
C LEU A 11 8.43 1.15 -0.50
N ILE A 12 7.23 0.59 -0.59
CA ILE A 12 6.97 -0.84 -0.36
C ILE A 12 6.61 -1.49 -1.70
N LEU A 13 7.38 -2.52 -2.08
CA LEU A 13 7.11 -3.36 -3.23
C LEU A 13 6.66 -4.74 -2.77
N SER A 14 5.63 -5.29 -3.42
CA SER A 14 5.09 -6.62 -3.11
C SER A 14 4.32 -7.18 -4.31
N CYS A 15 3.59 -8.26 -4.08
CA CYS A 15 2.67 -8.91 -5.01
C CYS A 15 1.36 -9.27 -4.29
N GLU A 16 0.35 -9.72 -5.03
CA GLU A 16 -0.98 -10.02 -4.47
C GLU A 16 -0.93 -11.16 -3.43
N GLU A 17 -0.05 -12.14 -3.65
CA GLU A 17 0.14 -13.30 -2.78
C GLU A 17 0.65 -12.92 -1.38
N ASP A 18 1.35 -11.80 -1.26
CA ASP A 18 1.97 -11.31 -0.04
C ASP A 18 1.09 -10.30 0.72
N TYR A 19 -0.22 -10.26 0.44
CA TYR A 19 -1.17 -9.36 1.11
C TYR A 19 -1.07 -9.41 2.64
N ALA A 20 -1.00 -10.61 3.23
CA ALA A 20 -0.94 -10.79 4.67
C ALA A 20 0.30 -10.12 5.29
N SER A 21 1.43 -10.14 4.60
CA SER A 21 2.66 -9.46 5.00
C SER A 21 2.54 -7.94 4.89
N CYS A 22 1.68 -7.45 4.00
CA CYS A 22 1.44 -6.03 3.77
C CYS A 22 0.44 -5.40 4.75
N VAL A 23 -0.46 -6.17 5.34
CA VAL A 23 -1.51 -5.70 6.26
C VAL A 23 -0.98 -4.73 7.35
N PRO A 24 0.09 -5.04 8.11
CA PRO A 24 0.57 -4.14 9.17
C PRO A 24 1.05 -2.77 8.67
N PHE A 25 1.43 -2.65 7.40
CA PHE A 25 1.82 -1.41 6.77
C PHE A 25 0.60 -0.64 6.25
N LEU A 26 -0.35 -1.36 5.63
CA LEU A 26 -1.63 -0.80 5.17
C LEU A 26 -2.44 -0.20 6.34
N GLU A 27 -2.45 -0.86 7.51
CA GLU A 27 -3.10 -0.36 8.74
C GLU A 27 -2.55 1.00 9.18
N LYS A 28 -1.27 1.26 8.92
CA LYS A 28 -0.61 2.53 9.24
C LYS A 28 -0.80 3.58 8.14
N GLY A 29 -1.41 3.20 7.01
CA GLY A 29 -1.65 4.06 5.85
C GLY A 29 -0.54 4.04 4.81
N ALA A 30 0.33 3.02 4.82
CA ALA A 30 1.37 2.87 3.82
C ALA A 30 0.76 2.49 2.46
N MET A 31 1.47 2.85 1.40
CA MET A 31 1.14 2.45 0.05
C MET A 31 2.04 1.27 -0.35
N VAL A 32 1.45 0.31 -1.04
CA VAL A 32 2.17 -0.85 -1.57
C VAL A 32 2.03 -0.83 -3.09
N TYR A 33 3.10 -1.16 -3.79
CA TYR A 33 3.14 -1.14 -5.24
C TYR A 33 3.64 -2.48 -5.78
N ASN A 34 3.26 -2.82 -7.00
CA ASN A 34 3.85 -3.96 -7.69
C ASN A 34 5.23 -3.60 -8.27
N SER A 35 6.03 -4.63 -8.58
CA SER A 35 7.38 -4.47 -9.12
C SER A 35 7.42 -3.70 -10.44
N GLU A 36 6.32 -3.65 -11.20
CA GLU A 36 6.27 -2.93 -12.47
C GLU A 36 6.43 -1.42 -12.32
N LEU A 37 6.14 -0.86 -11.15
CA LEU A 37 6.47 0.54 -10.86
C LEU A 37 7.95 0.84 -11.15
N LEU A 38 8.85 -0.05 -10.70
CA LEU A 38 10.28 0.13 -10.89
C LEU A 38 10.75 -0.42 -12.23
N LEU A 39 10.28 -1.60 -12.65
CA LEU A 39 10.76 -2.19 -13.90
C LEU A 39 10.41 -1.31 -15.11
N ASN A 40 9.14 -0.91 -15.24
CA ASN A 40 8.74 0.04 -16.26
C ASN A 40 9.30 1.45 -15.99
N GLY A 41 9.36 1.86 -14.72
CA GLY A 41 9.85 3.18 -14.35
C GLY A 41 11.33 3.41 -14.65
N ILE A 42 12.17 2.38 -14.53
CA ILE A 42 13.58 2.41 -14.90
C ILE A 42 13.71 2.55 -16.42
N VAL A 43 12.97 1.74 -17.18
CA VAL A 43 13.01 1.76 -18.66
C VAL A 43 12.52 3.09 -19.21
N THR A 44 11.44 3.64 -18.64
CA THR A 44 10.81 4.89 -19.12
C THR A 44 11.36 6.14 -18.43
N GLN A 45 12.23 6.00 -17.43
CA GLN A 45 12.70 7.06 -16.54
C GLN A 45 11.56 7.87 -15.89
N LYS A 46 10.45 7.20 -15.53
CA LYS A 46 9.26 7.83 -14.95
C LYS A 46 8.51 6.87 -14.03
N LEU A 47 8.29 7.27 -12.78
CA LEU A 47 7.51 6.48 -11.82
C LEU A 47 6.00 6.82 -11.91
N GLU A 48 5.19 5.85 -12.32
CA GLU A 48 3.73 5.98 -12.42
C GLU A 48 3.02 5.39 -11.19
N TYR A 49 3.22 6.01 -10.02
CA TYR A 49 2.76 5.48 -8.73
C TYR A 49 1.30 5.01 -8.71
N GLU A 50 0.35 5.85 -9.14
CA GLU A 50 -1.08 5.51 -9.08
C GLU A 50 -1.45 4.29 -9.92
N ARG A 51 -0.74 4.04 -11.02
CA ARG A 51 -1.00 2.92 -11.93
C ARG A 51 -0.60 1.57 -11.32
N HIS A 52 0.39 1.59 -10.44
CA HIS A 52 1.05 0.39 -9.93
C HIS A 52 0.74 0.13 -8.45
N ARG A 53 -0.21 0.85 -7.85
CA ARG A 53 -0.68 0.61 -6.48
C ARG A 53 -1.39 -0.72 -6.38
N LEU A 54 -1.05 -1.48 -5.35
CA LEU A 54 -1.73 -2.70 -4.94
C LEU A 54 -2.78 -2.40 -3.86
N PHE A 55 -3.72 -3.33 -3.72
CA PHE A 55 -4.68 -3.38 -2.60
C PHE A 55 -5.58 -2.15 -2.42
N VAL A 56 -5.76 -1.33 -3.46
CA VAL A 56 -6.60 -0.12 -3.40
C VAL A 56 -8.03 -0.46 -2.98
N ASP A 57 -8.56 -1.57 -3.51
CA ASP A 57 -9.91 -2.06 -3.18
C ASP A 57 -9.99 -2.71 -1.80
N ASN A 58 -8.84 -3.01 -1.18
CA ASN A 58 -8.75 -3.61 0.15
C ASN A 58 -8.66 -2.56 1.25
N VAL A 59 -8.45 -1.28 0.93
CA VAL A 59 -8.26 -0.20 1.91
C VAL A 59 -9.35 0.86 1.76
N LYS A 60 -10.10 1.15 2.83
CA LYS A 60 -11.02 2.29 2.92
C LYS A 60 -10.55 3.26 3.98
N LYS A 61 -10.16 4.47 3.57
CA LYS A 61 -9.73 5.52 4.50
C LYS A 61 -10.87 6.50 4.75
N THR A 62 -11.25 6.67 6.01
CA THR A 62 -12.11 7.78 6.46
C THR A 62 -11.25 8.89 7.05
N ARG A 63 -11.89 9.97 7.53
CA ARG A 63 -11.18 11.11 8.13
C ARG A 63 -10.35 10.75 9.37
N SER A 64 -10.67 9.63 10.04
CA SER A 64 -10.04 9.22 11.30
C SER A 64 -9.66 7.74 11.38
N THR A 65 -10.08 6.89 10.43
CA THR A 65 -9.95 5.43 10.54
C THR A 65 -9.60 4.81 9.19
N ILE A 66 -8.70 3.83 9.21
CA ILE A 66 -8.37 3.00 8.03
C ILE A 66 -9.06 1.66 8.22
N TRP A 67 -9.82 1.24 7.23
CA TRP A 67 -10.51 -0.03 7.22
C TRP A 67 -9.86 -0.95 6.20
N LEU A 68 -9.56 -2.18 6.60
CA LEU A 68 -9.00 -3.20 5.73
C LEU A 68 -10.01 -4.28 5.40
N LYS A 69 -9.98 -4.75 4.16
CA LYS A 69 -10.78 -5.89 3.70
C LYS A 69 -10.13 -7.19 4.20
N ARG A 70 -10.84 -7.93 5.04
CA ARG A 70 -10.49 -9.28 5.52
C ARG A 70 -11.70 -10.19 5.28
N ASP A 71 -11.50 -11.33 4.62
CA ASP A 71 -12.59 -12.29 4.31
C ASP A 71 -13.86 -11.63 3.74
N ASP A 72 -13.66 -10.77 2.74
CA ASP A 72 -14.69 -9.95 2.07
C ASP A 72 -15.45 -8.92 2.94
N LYS A 73 -15.02 -8.71 4.19
CA LYS A 73 -15.58 -7.71 5.09
C LYS A 73 -14.57 -6.63 5.44
N PHE A 74 -15.01 -5.38 5.56
CA PHE A 74 -14.15 -4.30 6.03
C PHE A 74 -14.15 -4.26 7.55
N THR A 75 -12.96 -4.31 8.16
CA THR A 75 -12.75 -4.13 9.59
C THR A 75 -11.93 -2.86 9.82
N PRO A 76 -12.25 -2.05 10.84
CA PRO A 76 -11.46 -0.88 11.21
C PRO A 76 -10.10 -1.27 11.81
#